data_AF-A0A5B7C2C0-F1
#
_entry.id   AF-A0A5B7C2C0-F1
#
_cell.length_a   1.000
_cell.length_b   1.000
_cell.length_c   1.000
_cell.angle_alpha   90.00
_cell.angle_beta   90.00
_cell.angle_gamma   90.00
#
_symmetry.space_group_name_H-M   'P 1'
#
loop_
_entity.id
_entity.type
_entity.pdbx_description
1 polymer ?
#
loop_
_entity_poly.entity_id
_entity_poly.type
_entity_poly.pdbx_seq_one_letter_code
_entity_poly.pdbx_strand_id
1 'polypeptide(L)'
;DSLSLSHGSLFGKGSSSKRKADKFYTTDSEWTNEMSECPVYHPSKEEFEDPLVYVQKIAPEASKYGICKIVSPLSSYVPAGVVLKKETKGFKFTTKVQPLRLAEW
;
A
#
# COMPACT_ATOMS: atom_id res chain seq x y z
N ASP A 1 -8.42 53.89 -49.45
CA ASP A 1 -9.00 52.67 -50.03
C ASP A 1 -8.67 51.43 -49.23
N SER A 2 -9.72 50.63 -49.03
CA SER A 2 -9.78 49.17 -48.83
C SER A 2 -9.09 48.48 -47.64
N LEU A 3 -9.98 48.02 -46.75
CA LEU A 3 -9.85 46.92 -45.81
C LEU A 3 -9.39 45.61 -46.51
N SER A 4 -8.62 44.78 -45.80
CA SER A 4 -8.84 43.33 -45.86
C SER A 4 -8.41 42.64 -44.56
N LEU A 5 -9.41 42.10 -43.87
CA LEU A 5 -9.25 41.01 -42.91
C LEU A 5 -8.85 39.75 -43.68
N SER A 6 -7.89 38.99 -43.16
CA SER A 6 -7.75 37.58 -43.51
C SER A 6 -7.75 36.72 -42.24
N HIS A 7 -8.67 35.76 -42.27
CA HIS A 7 -8.98 34.79 -41.25
C HIS A 7 -7.86 33.73 -41.19
N GLY A 8 -7.27 33.52 -40.02
CA GLY A 8 -6.30 32.45 -39.78
C GLY A 8 -6.71 31.65 -38.54
N SER A 9 -7.52 30.61 -38.76
CA SER A 9 -7.83 29.61 -37.74
C SER A 9 -6.58 28.76 -37.48
N LEU A 10 -6.02 28.83 -36.28
CA LEU A 10 -5.03 27.87 -35.79
C LEU A 10 -5.60 27.20 -34.55
N PHE A 11 -6.22 26.05 -34.80
CA PHE A 11 -6.50 25.03 -33.81
C PHE A 11 -5.24 24.76 -32.99
N GLY A 12 -5.20 25.33 -31.77
CA GLY A 12 -4.24 24.97 -30.74
C GLY A 12 -4.55 23.55 -30.27
N LYS A 13 -4.02 22.55 -30.97
CA LYS A 13 -3.87 21.19 -30.44
C LYS A 13 -2.95 21.30 -29.22
N GLY A 14 -3.55 21.43 -28.04
CA GLY A 14 -2.87 21.20 -26.78
C GLY A 14 -2.27 19.80 -26.85
N SER A 15 -0.94 19.74 -26.95
CA SER A 15 -0.22 18.49 -26.88
C SER A 15 -0.44 17.93 -25.48
N SER A 16 -1.31 16.93 -25.38
CA SER A 16 -1.36 16.06 -24.21
C SER A 16 -0.01 15.37 -24.14
N SER A 17 0.94 16.00 -23.43
CA SER A 17 2.25 15.44 -23.14
C SER A 17 2.00 14.22 -22.26
N LYS A 18 1.78 13.10 -22.92
CA LYS A 18 1.65 11.78 -22.34
C LYS A 18 3.01 11.48 -21.77
N ARG A 19 3.24 11.93 -20.53
CA ARG A 19 4.45 11.62 -19.76
C ARG A 19 4.50 10.10 -19.74
N LYS A 20 5.38 9.52 -20.55
CA LYS A 20 5.76 8.13 -20.39
C LYS A 20 6.39 8.08 -19.01
N ALA A 21 5.77 7.35 -18.10
CA ALA A 21 6.44 6.96 -16.88
C ALA A 21 7.62 6.12 -17.34
N ASP A 22 8.83 6.70 -17.31
CA ASP A 22 10.04 5.93 -17.52
C ASP A 22 10.01 4.78 -16.53
N LYS A 23 10.20 3.58 -17.07
CA LYS A 23 10.25 2.37 -16.27
C LYS A 23 11.54 2.45 -15.46
N PHE A 24 11.46 3.03 -14.26
CA PHE A 24 12.48 2.95 -13.21
C PHE A 24 12.61 1.49 -12.76
N TYR A 25 13.18 0.64 -13.61
CA TYR A 25 13.77 -0.61 -13.16
C TYR A 25 15.16 -0.27 -12.67
N THR A 26 15.25 -0.02 -11.38
CA THR A 26 16.52 0.05 -10.66
C THR A 26 17.11 -1.36 -10.71
N THR A 27 18.04 -1.59 -11.65
CA THR A 27 18.84 -2.82 -11.75
C THR A 27 19.62 -3.10 -10.47
N ASP A 28 19.73 -2.12 -9.57
CA ASP A 28 20.47 -2.18 -8.31
C ASP A 28 19.54 -2.33 -7.09
N SER A 29 18.70 -3.37 -7.11
CA SER A 29 17.79 -3.71 -5.99
C SER A 29 18.18 -5.03 -5.30
N GLU A 30 19.36 -5.57 -5.62
CA GLU A 30 19.82 -6.87 -5.11
C GLU A 30 19.94 -6.87 -3.57
N TRP A 31 20.32 -5.72 -2.99
CA TRP A 31 20.36 -5.50 -1.54
C TRP A 31 19.04 -5.80 -0.82
N THR A 32 17.89 -5.68 -1.52
CA THR A 32 16.58 -5.95 -0.90
C THR A 32 16.39 -7.42 -0.54
N ASN A 33 17.06 -8.33 -1.25
CA ASN A 33 17.04 -9.76 -0.95
C ASN A 33 18.02 -10.14 0.17
N GLU A 34 18.99 -9.28 0.49
CA GLU A 34 19.97 -9.50 1.57
C GLU A 34 19.46 -9.03 2.93
N MET A 35 18.34 -8.30 2.97
CA MET A 35 17.72 -7.87 4.21
C MET A 35 17.25 -9.07 5.03
N SER A 36 17.67 -9.11 6.30
CA SER A 36 17.21 -10.14 7.23
C SER A 36 15.71 -10.02 7.47
N GLU A 37 14.99 -11.13 7.34
CA GLU A 37 13.58 -11.17 7.73
C GLU A 37 13.41 -11.08 9.25
N CYS A 38 12.28 -10.51 9.67
CA CYS A 38 11.87 -10.55 11.07
C CYS A 38 11.43 -11.95 11.49
N PRO A 39 11.46 -12.29 12.79
CA PRO A 39 10.96 -13.57 13.29
C PRO A 39 9.50 -13.79 12.91
N VAL A 40 9.19 -15.04 12.55
CA VAL A 40 7.84 -15.49 12.20
C VAL A 40 7.38 -16.56 13.17
N TYR A 41 6.33 -16.25 13.92
CA TYR A 41 5.77 -17.12 14.95
C TYR A 41 4.47 -17.78 14.46
N HIS A 42 4.30 -19.05 14.86
CA HIS A 42 3.14 -19.88 14.52
C HIS A 42 2.55 -20.46 15.83
N PRO A 43 1.80 -19.66 16.60
CA PRO A 43 1.19 -20.13 17.84
C PRO A 43 0.24 -21.30 17.61
N SER A 44 0.13 -22.18 18.60
CA SER A 44 -1.01 -23.11 18.68
C SER A 44 -2.31 -22.35 18.94
N LYS A 45 -3.47 -23.02 18.82
CA LYS A 45 -4.76 -22.38 19.13
C LYS A 45 -4.83 -21.96 20.59
N GLU A 46 -4.33 -22.80 21.49
CA GLU A 46 -4.27 -22.60 22.93
C GLU A 46 -3.36 -21.41 23.28
N GLU A 47 -2.19 -21.31 22.63
CA GLU A 47 -1.30 -20.17 22.79
C GLU A 47 -1.91 -18.86 22.27
N PHE A 48 -2.79 -18.94 21.27
CA PHE A 48 -3.45 -17.79 20.66
C PHE A 48 -4.73 -17.35 21.38
N GLU A 49 -5.18 -18.10 22.40
CA GLU A 49 -6.37 -17.74 23.19
C GLU A 49 -6.19 -16.41 23.92
N ASP A 50 -5.00 -16.15 24.48
CA ASP A 50 -4.62 -14.87 25.07
C ASP A 50 -3.45 -14.24 24.31
N PRO A 51 -3.74 -13.33 23.35
CA PRO A 51 -2.71 -12.68 22.55
C PRO A 51 -1.70 -11.87 23.37
N LEU A 52 -2.08 -11.29 24.50
CA LEU A 52 -1.17 -10.48 25.31
C LEU A 52 -0.16 -11.36 26.03
N VAL A 53 -0.60 -12.50 26.56
CA VAL A 53 0.28 -13.50 27.15
C VAL A 53 1.24 -14.07 26.10
N TYR A 54 0.75 -14.35 24.89
CA TYR A 54 1.61 -14.82 23.81
C TYR A 54 2.66 -13.78 23.39
N VAL A 55 2.26 -12.51 23.25
CA VAL A 55 3.19 -11.41 22.95
C VAL A 55 4.24 -11.28 24.04
N GLN A 56 3.86 -11.37 25.33
CA GLN A 56 4.82 -11.35 26.44
C GLN A 56 5.78 -12.54 26.39
N LYS A 57 5.31 -13.73 26.02
CA LYS A 57 6.14 -14.93 25.85
C LYS A 57 7.22 -14.74 24.78
N ILE A 58 6.90 -14.15 23.63
CA ILE A 58 7.85 -13.95 22.52
C ILE A 58 8.67 -12.65 22.63
N ALA A 59 8.26 -11.70 23.47
CA ALA A 59 8.88 -10.38 23.59
C ALA A 59 10.41 -10.39 23.82
N PRO A 60 10.99 -11.27 24.66
CA PRO A 60 12.45 -11.29 24.88
C PRO A 60 13.28 -11.56 23.62
N GLU A 61 12.72 -12.27 22.65
CA GLU A 61 13.35 -12.54 21.37
C GLU A 61 12.95 -11.48 20.33
N ALA A 62 11.64 -11.26 20.13
CA ALA A 62 11.10 -10.40 19.10
C ALA A 62 11.53 -8.93 19.25
N SER A 63 11.68 -8.45 20.49
CA SER A 63 12.10 -7.07 20.77
C SER A 63 13.48 -6.73 20.22
N LYS A 64 14.36 -7.72 20.02
CA LYS A 64 15.70 -7.52 19.42
C LYS A 64 15.62 -7.08 17.95
N TYR A 65 14.52 -7.37 17.28
CA TYR A 65 14.29 -7.05 15.86
C TYR A 65 13.42 -5.79 15.67
N GLY A 66 12.71 -5.33 16.72
CA GLY A 66 11.78 -4.20 16.65
C GLY A 66 10.44 -4.49 15.98
N ILE A 67 10.37 -5.49 15.10
CA ILE A 67 9.14 -5.99 14.45
C ILE A 67 9.17 -7.52 14.38
N CYS A 68 8.00 -8.17 14.42
CA CYS A 68 7.84 -9.61 14.17
C CYS A 68 6.50 -9.88 13.46
N LYS A 69 6.37 -11.08 12.88
CA LYS A 69 5.13 -11.55 12.24
C LYS A 69 4.54 -12.71 13.04
N ILE A 70 3.26 -12.64 13.38
CA ILE A 70 2.52 -13.73 14.01
C ILE A 70 1.50 -14.25 13.02
N VAL A 71 1.59 -15.53 12.66
CA VAL A 71 0.64 -16.18 11.76
C VAL A 71 -0.51 -16.72 12.61
N SER A 72 -1.72 -16.17 12.41
CA SER A 72 -2.92 -16.63 13.11
C SER A 72 -3.17 -18.13 12.84
N PRO A 73 -3.37 -18.96 13.88
CA PRO A 73 -3.76 -20.36 13.72
C PRO A 73 -5.25 -20.51 13.38
N LEU A 74 -6.00 -19.41 13.40
CA LEU A 74 -7.43 -19.36 13.12
C LEU A 74 -7.66 -18.90 11.68
N SER A 75 -8.57 -19.60 11.00
CA SER A 75 -9.12 -19.18 9.72
C SER A 75 -10.48 -18.53 9.94
N SER A 76 -10.69 -17.32 9.40
CA SER A 76 -11.98 -16.66 9.45
C SER A 76 -13.00 -17.39 8.57
N TYR A 77 -14.17 -17.71 9.12
CA TYR A 77 -15.25 -18.34 8.34
C TYR A 77 -15.87 -17.37 7.31
N VAL A 78 -15.95 -16.09 7.66
CA VAL A 78 -16.54 -15.05 6.80
C VAL A 78 -15.44 -14.13 6.26
N PRO A 79 -15.29 -13.98 4.93
CA PRO A 79 -14.30 -13.06 4.36
C PRO A 79 -14.60 -11.60 4.72
N ALA A 80 -13.55 -10.79 4.93
CA ALA A 80 -13.68 -9.37 5.32
C ALA A 80 -14.60 -8.56 4.39
N GLY A 81 -14.53 -8.78 3.08
CA GLY A 81 -15.39 -8.09 2.11
C GLY A 81 -16.89 -8.39 2.27
N VAL A 82 -17.25 -9.55 2.82
CA VAL A 82 -18.63 -9.92 3.14
C VAL A 82 -19.09 -9.22 4.41
N VAL A 83 -18.24 -9.22 5.46
CA VAL A 83 -18.47 -8.50 6.73
C VAL A 83 -18.79 -7.02 6.46
N LEU A 84 -17.92 -6.35 5.70
CA LEU A 84 -18.06 -4.92 5.38
C LEU A 84 -19.34 -4.59 4.59
N LYS A 85 -19.86 -5.51 3.77
CA LYS A 85 -21.06 -5.28 2.95
C LYS A 85 -22.37 -5.66 3.64
N LYS A 86 -22.36 -6.73 4.44
CA LYS A 86 -23.58 -7.31 5.01
C LYS A 86 -23.84 -6.87 6.44
N GLU A 87 -22.79 -6.71 7.23
CA GLU A 87 -22.92 -6.40 8.67
C GLU A 87 -22.97 -4.89 8.91
N THR A 88 -22.29 -4.10 8.06
CA THR A 88 -22.32 -2.63 8.12
C THR A 88 -23.04 -2.05 6.89
N LYS A 89 -24.36 -1.86 7.01
CA LYS A 89 -25.15 -1.25 5.93
C LYS A 89 -24.59 0.14 5.58
N GLY A 90 -24.21 0.33 4.31
CA GLY A 90 -23.74 1.62 3.81
C GLY A 90 -22.32 1.99 4.23
N PHE A 91 -21.46 1.03 4.57
CA PHE A 91 -20.03 1.28 4.86
C PHE A 91 -19.36 2.12 3.77
N LYS A 92 -18.77 3.25 4.17
CA LYS A 92 -18.01 4.18 3.31
C LYS A 92 -16.83 4.71 4.10
N PHE A 93 -15.73 5.00 3.41
CA PHE A 93 -14.57 5.68 3.98
C PHE A 93 -14.01 6.68 2.96
N THR A 94 -13.31 7.69 3.46
CA THR A 94 -12.63 8.70 2.64
C THR A 94 -11.15 8.39 2.60
N THR A 95 -10.55 8.44 1.41
CA THR A 95 -9.11 8.22 1.22
C THR A 95 -8.32 9.51 1.40
N LYS A 96 -7.01 9.38 1.64
CA LYS A 96 -6.05 10.48 1.61
C LYS A 96 -5.15 10.32 0.40
N VAL A 97 -4.73 11.43 -0.22
CA VAL A 97 -3.74 11.44 -1.29
C VAL A 97 -2.37 11.30 -0.65
N GLN A 98 -1.64 10.23 -0.99
CA GLN A 98 -0.29 10.00 -0.50
C GLN A 98 0.69 10.07 -1.69
N PRO A 99 1.40 11.20 -1.87
CA PRO A 99 2.34 11.32 -2.96
C PRO A 99 3.55 10.41 -2.76
N LEU A 100 3.93 9.67 -3.80
CA LEU A 100 5.01 8.68 -3.70
C LEU A 100 6.40 9.32 -3.53
N ARG A 101 6.57 10.56 -4.03
CA ARG A 101 7.82 11.31 -3.95
C ARG A 101 7.61 12.53 -3.08
N LEU A 102 7.62 12.34 -1.76
CA LEU A 102 7.36 13.39 -0.77
C LEU A 102 8.24 14.63 -0.94
N ALA A 103 9.48 14.46 -1.41
CA ALA A 103 10.43 15.56 -1.61
C ALA A 103 10.14 16.45 -2.84
N GLU A 104 9.23 16.03 -3.73
CA GLU A 104 8.86 16.77 -4.95
C GLU A 104 7.52 17.51 -4.83
N TRP A 105 6.98 17.61 -3.60
CA TRP A 105 5.69 18.23 -3.29
C TRP A 105 5.84 19.52 -2.50
#